data_AF-A0A1X0UA94-F1
#
_entry.id   AF-A0A1X0UA94-F1
#
_cell.length_a   1.000
_cell.length_b   1.000
_cell.length_c   1.000
_cell.angle_alpha   90.00
_cell.angle_beta   90.00
_cell.angle_gamma   90.00
#
_symmetry.space_group_name_H-M   'P 1'
#
loop_
_entity.id
_entity.type
_entity.pdbx_description
1 polymer ?
#
loop_
_entity_poly.entity_id
_entity_poly.type
_entity_poly.pdbx_seq_one_letter_code
_entity_poly.pdbx_strand_id
1 'polypeptide(L)'
;MNESRFSALRRFGRLVALGAVASVGIGLLSTGAANAETFVPLANGEKVAGPYKIAHFDESAKVAPQIAFNGLNRNAWATGTALSEVPEGSTGTLKTGYLVGCQLDMTDLEFGLNFDAGIEGGNTNIITLFPIPFLIGGEGKTENKIGGGADFDIPLQDREVAAVEIASKDVLGPTTAIQYQDVAISVQNCGGFAQARSYTTLELTGNYRYKGTLYGQPFSLG
;
A
#
# COMPACT_ATOMS: atom_id res chain seq x y z
N MET A 1 -1.42 72.15 -54.72
CA MET A 1 0.05 72.14 -54.69
C MET A 1 0.50 71.17 -53.60
N ASN A 2 1.33 70.19 -53.97
CA ASN A 2 2.19 69.28 -53.19
C ASN A 2 1.80 68.82 -51.75
N GLU A 3 1.61 67.50 -51.59
CA GLU A 3 2.59 66.57 -50.95
C GLU A 3 3.65 67.21 -50.01
N SER A 4 4.01 66.72 -48.81
CA SER A 4 3.76 65.45 -48.08
C SER A 4 4.30 65.63 -46.62
N ARG A 5 4.53 64.67 -45.69
CA ARG A 5 4.53 63.18 -45.69
C ARG A 5 4.34 62.64 -44.25
N PHE A 6 4.47 61.32 -44.08
CA PHE A 6 4.36 60.54 -42.83
C PHE A 6 5.71 60.30 -42.11
N SER A 7 5.63 60.00 -40.80
CA SER A 7 6.50 59.08 -40.02
C SER A 7 7.99 59.39 -39.81
N ALA A 8 8.36 59.55 -38.53
CA ALA A 8 9.73 59.36 -38.03
C ALA A 8 9.72 58.63 -36.67
N LEU A 9 9.45 57.32 -36.73
CA LEU A 9 9.55 56.40 -35.59
C LEU A 9 11.00 56.35 -35.04
N ARG A 10 11.15 56.03 -33.75
CA ARG A 10 12.28 55.27 -33.17
C ARG A 10 13.60 56.04 -32.90
N ARG A 11 13.88 56.34 -31.62
CA ARG A 11 15.07 55.88 -30.84
C ARG A 11 15.14 56.56 -29.46
N PHE A 12 15.76 55.85 -28.50
CA PHE A 12 16.09 56.26 -27.12
C PHE A 12 14.90 56.55 -26.17
N GLY A 13 14.79 55.97 -24.97
CA GLY A 13 15.53 54.84 -24.41
C GLY A 13 15.49 54.75 -22.87
N ARG A 14 15.16 53.56 -22.35
CA ARG A 14 15.56 53.00 -21.04
C ARG A 14 15.20 53.74 -19.73
N LEU A 15 14.56 52.96 -18.83
CA LEU A 15 14.56 53.10 -17.35
C LEU A 15 13.76 54.33 -16.84
N VAL A 16 13.10 54.32 -15.67
CA VAL A 16 13.42 53.70 -14.38
C VAL A 16 12.20 53.01 -13.75
N ALA A 17 12.42 51.93 -12.99
CA ALA A 17 11.40 51.21 -12.24
C ALA A 17 11.29 51.72 -10.79
N LEU A 18 10.06 52.05 -10.37
CA LEU A 18 9.56 52.24 -9.00
C LEU A 18 8.04 51.95 -9.11
N GLY A 19 7.36 51.17 -8.27
CA GLY A 19 7.73 50.53 -7.01
C GLY A 19 6.42 50.28 -6.25
N ALA A 20 5.84 49.09 -6.38
CA ALA A 20 4.57 48.73 -5.74
C ALA A 20 4.61 47.27 -5.27
N VAL A 21 5.18 47.06 -4.08
CA VAL A 21 5.16 45.75 -3.41
C VAL A 21 3.77 45.56 -2.81
N ALA A 22 2.90 44.83 -3.52
CA ALA A 22 1.69 44.31 -2.93
C ALA A 22 2.09 43.22 -1.92
N SER A 23 1.92 43.50 -0.63
CA SER A 23 2.17 42.55 0.45
C SER A 23 1.13 41.43 0.42
N VAL A 24 1.38 40.40 -0.39
CA VAL A 24 0.58 39.17 -0.41
C VAL A 24 0.87 38.40 0.86
N GLY A 25 0.19 38.78 1.93
CA GLY A 25 0.06 38.01 3.16
C GLY A 25 -0.82 36.78 2.91
N ILE A 26 -0.33 35.80 2.14
CA ILE A 26 -0.88 34.45 2.20
C ILE A 26 -0.63 33.98 3.62
N GLY A 27 -1.70 33.93 4.41
CA GLY A 27 -1.64 33.40 5.76
C GLY A 27 -1.08 32.00 5.71
N LEU A 28 -0.10 31.72 6.58
CA LEU A 28 0.30 30.35 6.83
C LEU A 28 -0.89 29.65 7.47
N LEU A 29 -1.72 29.03 6.63
CA LEU A 29 -2.50 27.87 7.04
C LEU A 29 -1.47 26.84 7.49
N SER A 30 -1.23 26.81 8.79
CA SER A 30 -0.55 25.72 9.47
C SER A 30 -1.42 24.49 9.31
N THR A 31 -1.34 23.85 8.15
CA THR A 31 -1.52 22.41 8.05
C THR A 31 -0.43 21.81 8.93
N GLY A 32 -0.76 21.62 10.22
CA GLY A 32 0.14 20.99 11.18
C GLY A 32 0.68 19.70 10.57
N ALA A 33 2.00 19.48 10.69
CA ALA A 33 2.77 18.60 9.83
C ALA A 33 2.02 17.33 9.42
N ALA A 34 1.45 17.35 8.21
CA ALA A 34 0.88 16.16 7.62
C ALA A 34 2.05 15.21 7.38
N ASN A 35 2.15 14.15 8.19
CA ASN A 35 3.13 13.10 7.97
C ASN A 35 2.81 12.49 6.60
N ALA A 36 3.62 12.83 5.60
CA ALA A 36 3.34 12.48 4.23
C ALA A 36 3.56 10.97 4.01
N GLU A 37 2.69 10.35 3.22
CA GLU A 37 2.90 8.98 2.79
C GLU A 37 4.19 8.90 1.95
N THR A 38 5.05 7.94 2.27
CA THR A 38 6.27 7.70 1.50
C THR A 38 5.95 6.80 0.31
N PHE A 39 6.00 7.35 -0.90
CA PHE A 39 5.81 6.59 -2.12
C PHE A 39 7.04 5.73 -2.44
N VAL A 40 6.81 4.42 -2.60
CA VAL A 40 7.81 3.42 -2.97
C VAL A 40 7.42 2.83 -4.34
N PRO A 41 8.13 3.18 -5.43
CA PRO A 41 7.97 2.48 -6.69
C PRO A 41 8.60 1.08 -6.59
N LEU A 42 7.91 0.06 -7.09
CA LEU A 42 8.39 -1.31 -7.07
C LEU A 42 8.72 -1.75 -8.51
N ALA A 43 9.78 -2.55 -8.65
CA ALA A 43 10.23 -2.99 -9.96
C ALA A 43 9.23 -3.99 -10.57
N ASN A 44 8.87 -3.78 -11.84
CA ASN A 44 8.15 -4.78 -12.64
C ASN A 44 8.96 -6.07 -12.73
N GLY A 45 8.26 -7.21 -12.82
CA GLY A 45 8.90 -8.51 -12.97
C GLY A 45 8.07 -9.46 -13.82
N GLU A 46 8.76 -10.43 -14.42
CA GLU A 46 8.13 -11.51 -15.17
C GLU A 46 8.82 -12.86 -14.91
N LYS A 47 8.07 -13.94 -15.11
CA LYS A 47 8.53 -15.32 -15.02
C LYS A 47 7.83 -16.14 -16.09
N VAL A 48 8.61 -16.60 -17.07
CA VAL A 48 8.19 -17.61 -18.06
C VAL A 48 8.67 -18.96 -17.58
N ALA A 49 7.76 -19.93 -17.45
CA ALA A 49 8.11 -21.27 -16.98
C ALA A 49 7.14 -22.32 -17.55
N GLY A 50 7.67 -23.34 -18.22
CA GLY A 50 6.85 -24.33 -18.91
C GLY A 50 5.93 -23.66 -19.95
N PRO A 51 4.61 -23.94 -19.95
CA PRO A 51 3.69 -23.37 -20.94
C PRO A 51 3.21 -21.94 -20.61
N TYR A 52 3.53 -21.37 -19.44
CA TYR A 52 2.90 -20.14 -18.94
C TYR A 52 3.90 -19.01 -18.68
N LYS A 53 3.36 -17.79 -18.64
CA LYS A 53 4.02 -16.59 -18.14
C LYS A 53 3.20 -15.99 -17.00
N ILE A 54 3.90 -15.48 -15.99
CA ILE A 54 3.35 -14.60 -14.94
C ILE A 54 4.11 -13.29 -15.04
N ALA A 55 3.43 -12.16 -14.88
CA ALA A 55 4.03 -10.84 -14.77
C ALA A 55 3.33 -10.00 -13.69
N HIS A 56 4.06 -9.06 -13.12
CA HIS A 56 3.50 -7.98 -12.31
C HIS A 56 4.12 -6.65 -12.76
N PHE A 57 3.28 -5.61 -12.81
CA PHE A 57 3.67 -4.28 -13.30
C PHE A 57 2.79 -3.18 -12.72
N ASP A 58 3.26 -1.94 -12.86
CA ASP A 58 2.68 -0.72 -12.28
C ASP A 58 2.55 -0.82 -10.74
N GLU A 59 3.43 -1.61 -10.12
CA GLU A 59 3.38 -1.89 -8.69
C GLU A 59 4.01 -0.75 -7.87
N SER A 60 3.30 -0.29 -6.86
CA SER A 60 3.78 0.72 -5.92
C SER A 60 3.11 0.59 -4.56
N ALA A 61 3.82 1.06 -3.54
CA ALA A 61 3.31 1.16 -2.18
C ALA A 61 3.40 2.61 -1.68
N LYS A 62 2.35 3.12 -1.05
CA LYS A 62 2.39 4.37 -0.28
C LYS A 62 2.47 3.99 1.19
N VAL A 63 3.67 4.04 1.77
CA VAL A 63 3.87 3.75 3.20
C VAL A 63 3.30 4.90 4.00
N ALA A 64 2.21 4.66 4.71
CA ALA A 64 1.44 5.66 5.40
C ALA A 64 1.77 5.68 6.90
N PRO A 65 1.70 6.84 7.57
CA PRO A 65 1.67 6.89 9.02
C PRO A 65 0.51 6.07 9.57
N GLN A 66 0.67 5.59 10.81
CA GLN A 66 -0.27 4.71 11.49
C GLN A 66 -1.69 5.28 11.52
N ILE A 67 -2.66 4.60 10.88
CA ILE A 67 -4.07 5.04 10.87
C ILE A 67 -4.65 5.09 12.29
N ALA A 68 -4.28 4.14 13.15
CA ALA A 68 -4.66 4.12 14.56
C ALA A 68 -3.73 4.94 15.49
N PHE A 69 -2.67 5.54 14.95
CA PHE A 69 -1.66 6.32 15.68
C PHE A 69 -1.09 5.66 16.97
N ASN A 70 -1.03 4.32 17.01
CA ASN A 70 -0.26 3.60 18.01
C ASN A 70 1.15 3.30 17.45
N GLY A 71 2.17 3.28 18.30
CA GLY A 71 3.58 3.12 17.86
C GLY A 71 3.92 1.75 17.26
N LEU A 72 3.00 0.78 17.36
CA LEU A 72 3.20 -0.61 16.95
C LEU A 72 2.60 -0.90 15.57
N ASN A 73 1.84 0.02 14.99
CA ASN A 73 1.25 -0.18 13.68
C ASN A 73 2.21 0.15 12.54
N ARG A 74 2.06 -0.55 11.42
CA ARG A 74 2.80 -0.33 10.16
C ARG A 74 1.83 -0.46 8.99
N ASN A 75 1.68 0.62 8.22
CA ASN A 75 0.60 0.75 7.25
C ASN A 75 1.15 1.10 5.86
N ALA A 76 0.60 0.50 4.81
CA ALA A 76 0.83 0.94 3.45
C ALA A 76 -0.40 0.72 2.56
N TRP A 77 -0.51 1.51 1.50
CA TRP A 77 -1.49 1.32 0.43
C TRP A 77 -0.80 0.77 -0.82
N ALA A 78 -1.18 -0.43 -1.25
CA ALA A 78 -0.61 -1.12 -2.39
C ALA A 78 -1.47 -0.93 -3.65
N THR A 79 -0.82 -0.65 -4.77
CA THR A 79 -1.40 -0.58 -6.11
C THR A 79 -0.57 -1.43 -7.06
N GLY A 80 -1.19 -2.13 -8.01
CA GLY A 80 -0.46 -2.88 -9.03
C GLY A 80 -1.36 -3.75 -9.91
N THR A 81 -0.74 -4.30 -10.96
CA THR A 81 -1.36 -5.29 -11.85
C THR A 81 -0.61 -6.61 -11.78
N ALA A 82 -1.34 -7.71 -11.57
CA ALA A 82 -0.86 -9.07 -11.75
C ALA A 82 -1.47 -9.66 -13.02
N LEU A 83 -0.66 -10.30 -13.86
CA LEU A 83 -1.06 -10.83 -15.16
C LEU A 83 -0.49 -12.23 -15.37
N SER A 84 -1.26 -13.08 -16.04
CA SER A 84 -0.81 -14.37 -16.55
C SER A 84 -1.14 -14.53 -18.04
N GLU A 85 -0.21 -15.09 -18.79
CA GLU A 85 -0.41 -15.56 -20.16
C GLU A 85 -0.30 -17.10 -20.19
N VAL A 86 -1.23 -17.75 -20.88
CA VAL A 86 -1.36 -19.22 -20.94
C VAL A 86 -1.79 -19.67 -22.34
N PRO A 87 -1.56 -20.94 -22.72
CA PRO A 87 -2.10 -21.49 -23.95
C PRO A 87 -3.64 -21.53 -23.92
N GLU A 88 -4.28 -21.41 -25.08
CA GLU A 88 -5.73 -21.55 -25.21
C GLU A 88 -6.22 -22.90 -24.65
N GLY A 89 -7.41 -22.89 -24.04
CA GLY A 89 -7.98 -24.06 -23.37
C GLY A 89 -7.36 -24.41 -22.01
N SER A 90 -6.34 -23.68 -21.54
CA SER A 90 -5.84 -23.81 -20.17
C SER A 90 -6.89 -23.41 -19.14
N THR A 91 -6.97 -24.15 -18.04
CA THR A 91 -7.79 -23.80 -16.87
C THR A 91 -6.91 -23.66 -15.64
N GLY A 92 -7.37 -22.94 -14.62
CA GLY A 92 -6.62 -22.76 -13.38
C GLY A 92 -6.98 -21.46 -12.68
N THR A 93 -6.13 -21.04 -11.76
CA THR A 93 -6.36 -19.84 -10.94
C THR A 93 -5.10 -18.97 -10.88
N LEU A 94 -5.28 -17.67 -11.07
CA LEU A 94 -4.30 -16.62 -10.79
C LEU A 94 -4.62 -15.99 -9.43
N LYS A 95 -3.62 -15.92 -8.54
CA LYS A 95 -3.71 -15.31 -7.21
C LYS A 95 -2.64 -14.25 -7.05
N THR A 96 -2.97 -13.13 -6.42
CA THR A 96 -1.98 -12.09 -6.09
C THR A 96 -2.19 -11.56 -4.68
N GLY A 97 -1.10 -11.16 -4.03
CA GLY A 97 -1.11 -10.75 -2.63
C GLY A 97 0.26 -10.28 -2.16
N TYR A 98 0.42 -10.10 -0.85
CA TYR A 98 1.68 -9.72 -0.22
C TYR A 98 2.06 -10.71 0.87
N LEU A 99 3.35 -11.06 0.91
CA LEU A 99 3.99 -11.60 2.09
C LEU A 99 4.34 -10.41 3.00
N VAL A 100 3.91 -10.44 4.25
CA VAL A 100 4.14 -9.37 5.23
C VAL A 100 4.74 -9.99 6.48
N GLY A 101 5.86 -9.43 6.93
CA GLY A 101 6.56 -9.90 8.13
C GLY A 101 6.92 -8.74 9.06
N CYS A 102 6.86 -9.02 10.36
CA CYS A 102 7.32 -8.12 11.42
C CYS A 102 8.56 -8.71 12.10
N GLN A 103 9.43 -7.85 12.63
CA GLN A 103 10.62 -8.27 13.36
C GLN A 103 10.32 -8.84 14.77
N LEU A 104 9.37 -8.25 15.50
CA LEU A 104 8.95 -8.66 16.85
C LEU A 104 7.43 -8.52 16.97
N ASP A 105 6.72 -9.58 17.35
CA ASP A 105 5.34 -9.43 17.81
C ASP A 105 5.34 -8.94 19.27
N MET A 106 4.62 -7.86 19.53
CA MET A 106 4.47 -7.28 20.87
C MET A 106 3.26 -7.83 21.64
N THR A 107 2.48 -8.74 21.06
CA THR A 107 1.37 -9.42 21.74
C THR A 107 1.88 -10.33 22.87
N ASP A 108 3.01 -11.01 22.66
CA ASP A 108 3.69 -11.84 23.67
C ASP A 108 4.68 -11.05 24.56
N LEU A 109 4.83 -9.73 24.34
CA LEU A 109 5.69 -8.89 25.17
C LEU A 109 4.96 -8.45 26.45
N GLU A 110 4.77 -9.40 27.37
CA GLU A 110 4.85 -9.15 28.81
C GLU A 110 6.28 -8.67 29.14
N PHE A 111 6.61 -7.44 28.73
CA PHE A 111 7.82 -6.76 29.16
C PHE A 111 7.69 -6.57 30.67
N GLY A 112 8.47 -7.35 31.44
CA GLY A 112 8.47 -7.40 32.91
C GLY A 112 8.96 -6.12 33.59
N LEU A 113 8.31 -5.00 33.27
CA LEU A 113 8.45 -3.71 33.92
C LEU A 113 7.31 -3.57 34.92
N ASN A 114 7.59 -3.96 36.17
CA ASN A 114 6.74 -3.60 37.31
C ASN A 114 6.77 -2.07 37.48
N PHE A 115 5.93 -1.37 36.72
CA PHE A 115 5.55 0.00 37.03
C PHE A 115 4.60 -0.05 38.23
N ASP A 116 5.16 0.10 39.43
CA ASP A 116 4.45 0.22 40.71
C ASP A 116 3.76 1.60 40.85
N ALA A 117 3.01 1.96 39.81
CA ALA A 117 2.20 3.16 39.69
C ALA A 117 0.91 2.72 38.98
N GLY A 118 -0.09 2.34 39.78
CA GLY A 118 -1.24 1.54 39.35
C GLY A 118 -1.94 2.03 38.09
N ILE A 119 -1.63 1.38 36.96
CA ILE A 119 -2.61 1.13 35.91
C ILE A 119 -3.15 -0.27 36.19
N GLU A 120 -4.40 -0.32 36.64
CA GLU A 120 -5.12 -1.56 36.90
C GLU A 120 -5.25 -2.32 35.58
N GLY A 121 -4.63 -3.50 35.50
CA GLY A 121 -4.39 -4.25 34.27
C GLY A 121 -5.66 -4.82 33.63
N GLY A 122 -6.45 -3.96 33.00
CA GLY A 122 -7.50 -4.35 32.08
C GLY A 122 -6.92 -4.64 30.69
N ASN A 123 -7.01 -5.88 30.25
CA ASN A 123 -6.81 -6.30 28.86
C ASN A 123 -7.95 -5.81 27.96
N THR A 124 -8.17 -4.50 27.94
CA THR A 124 -9.31 -3.86 27.29
C THR A 124 -8.96 -3.46 25.86
N ASN A 125 -9.12 -4.42 24.95
CA ASN A 125 -9.39 -4.15 23.54
C ASN A 125 -10.71 -3.37 23.41
N ILE A 126 -10.69 -2.07 23.72
CA ILE A 126 -11.82 -1.16 23.54
C ILE A 126 -11.87 -0.79 22.05
N ILE A 127 -12.52 -1.67 21.28
CA ILE A 127 -13.13 -1.30 20.01
C ILE A 127 -14.63 -1.20 20.25
N THR A 128 -15.07 0.01 20.62
CA THR A 128 -16.50 0.34 20.62
C THR A 128 -16.92 0.72 19.20
N LEU A 129 -17.40 -0.26 18.42
CA LEU A 129 -18.16 0.05 17.21
C LEU A 129 -19.65 0.08 17.57
N PHE A 130 -20.25 1.27 17.55
CA PHE A 130 -21.69 1.38 17.72
C PHE A 130 -22.40 0.65 16.56
N PRO A 131 -23.45 -0.15 16.81
CA PRO A 131 -24.24 -0.21 18.03
C PRO A 131 -24.01 -1.43 18.95
N ILE A 132 -22.96 -2.26 18.79
CA ILE A 132 -22.80 -3.49 19.58
C ILE A 132 -21.34 -3.72 20.03
N PRO A 133 -21.05 -3.86 21.34
CA PRO A 133 -19.71 -4.19 21.83
C PRO A 133 -19.39 -5.67 21.58
N PHE A 134 -18.21 -5.94 21.00
CA PHE A 134 -17.66 -7.27 20.80
C PHE A 134 -16.35 -7.39 21.61
N LEU A 135 -16.28 -8.38 22.53
CA LEU A 135 -15.03 -8.72 23.22
C LEU A 135 -14.26 -9.74 22.38
N ILE A 136 -12.98 -9.47 22.11
CA ILE A 136 -12.04 -10.47 21.59
C ILE A 136 -11.07 -10.89 22.69
N GLY A 137 -11.20 -12.15 23.08
CA GLY A 137 -10.25 -12.94 23.84
C GLY A 137 -10.67 -14.40 23.69
N GLY A 138 -10.06 -15.12 22.75
CA GLY A 138 -10.42 -16.50 22.43
C GLY A 138 -9.89 -16.95 21.08
N GLU A 139 -9.29 -18.13 21.05
CA GLU A 139 -8.67 -18.75 19.87
C GLU A 139 -9.72 -19.03 18.77
N GLY A 140 -9.50 -18.52 17.55
CA GLY A 140 -10.40 -18.79 16.44
C GLY A 140 -9.91 -18.22 15.11
N LYS A 141 -9.82 -19.07 14.07
CA LYS A 141 -9.56 -18.63 12.70
C LYS A 141 -10.74 -17.79 12.18
N THR A 142 -10.48 -16.55 11.79
CA THR A 142 -11.49 -15.68 11.17
C THR A 142 -11.32 -15.69 9.65
N GLU A 143 -12.25 -16.33 8.94
CA GLU A 143 -12.35 -16.21 7.48
C GLU A 143 -13.05 -14.89 7.12
N ASN A 144 -12.27 -13.88 6.75
CA ASN A 144 -12.79 -12.58 6.33
C ASN A 144 -13.40 -12.67 4.92
N LYS A 145 -14.69 -12.39 4.78
CA LYS A 145 -15.38 -12.35 3.48
C LYS A 145 -15.68 -10.91 3.06
N ILE A 146 -15.12 -10.49 1.93
CA ILE A 146 -15.03 -9.10 1.47
C ILE A 146 -16.34 -8.58 0.87
N GLY A 147 -16.62 -7.30 1.14
CA GLY A 147 -17.73 -6.54 0.55
C GLY A 147 -17.43 -5.05 0.35
N GLY A 148 -16.40 -4.71 -0.43
CA GLY A 148 -16.13 -3.35 -0.91
C GLY A 148 -15.25 -2.48 0.00
N GLY A 149 -13.98 -2.27 -0.41
CA GLY A 149 -12.97 -1.55 0.37
C GLY A 149 -12.39 -2.44 1.47
N ALA A 150 -11.32 -3.18 1.16
CA ALA A 150 -10.75 -4.17 2.08
C ALA A 150 -9.60 -3.58 2.90
N ASP A 151 -9.87 -3.33 4.17
CA ASP A 151 -8.91 -3.19 5.25
C ASP A 151 -8.48 -4.58 5.74
N PHE A 152 -7.22 -4.95 5.49
CA PHE A 152 -6.64 -6.20 5.97
C PHE A 152 -5.81 -5.94 7.22
N ASP A 153 -6.38 -6.29 8.36
CA ASP A 153 -5.67 -6.36 9.63
C ASP A 153 -5.03 -7.75 9.81
N ILE A 154 -3.74 -7.77 10.13
CA ILE A 154 -2.91 -8.97 10.14
C ILE A 154 -2.41 -9.21 11.58
N PRO A 155 -3.04 -10.11 12.36
CA PRO A 155 -2.46 -10.58 13.61
C PRO A 155 -1.26 -11.49 13.28
N LEU A 156 -0.05 -11.02 13.61
CA LEU A 156 1.19 -11.78 13.49
C LEU A 156 1.57 -12.36 14.86
N GLN A 157 2.09 -13.59 14.88
CA GLN A 157 2.79 -14.17 16.04
C GLN A 157 4.31 -14.02 15.85
N ASP A 158 5.11 -14.23 16.90
CA ASP A 158 6.56 -13.94 16.87
C ASP A 158 7.28 -14.56 15.65
N ARG A 159 7.89 -13.69 14.85
CA ARG A 159 8.68 -13.99 13.63
C ARG A 159 7.93 -14.67 12.47
N GLU A 160 6.60 -14.71 12.47
CA GLU A 160 5.84 -15.25 11.34
C GLU A 160 5.78 -14.28 10.14
N VAL A 161 5.75 -14.84 8.92
CA VAL A 161 5.45 -14.11 7.68
C VAL A 161 4.05 -14.52 7.21
N ALA A 162 3.09 -13.62 7.34
CA ALA A 162 1.73 -13.84 6.84
C ALA A 162 1.66 -13.66 5.32
N ALA A 163 0.95 -14.55 4.64
CA ALA A 163 0.59 -14.41 3.23
C ALA A 163 -0.84 -13.89 3.11
N VAL A 164 -0.99 -12.62 2.74
CA VAL A 164 -2.29 -11.96 2.55
C VAL A 164 -2.66 -11.97 1.08
N GLU A 165 -3.74 -12.67 0.73
CA GLU A 165 -4.30 -12.68 -0.62
C GLU A 165 -5.17 -11.43 -0.82
N ILE A 166 -4.81 -10.59 -1.79
CA ILE A 166 -5.63 -9.45 -2.19
C ILE A 166 -6.79 -9.92 -3.07
N ALA A 167 -6.49 -10.79 -4.03
CA ALA A 167 -7.48 -11.28 -4.98
C ALA A 167 -7.05 -12.58 -5.66
N SER A 168 -8.06 -13.34 -6.07
CA SER A 168 -7.97 -14.57 -6.85
C SER A 168 -8.93 -14.48 -8.04
N LYS A 169 -8.52 -15.00 -9.19
CA LYS A 169 -9.31 -14.98 -10.43
C LYS A 169 -9.06 -16.24 -11.23
N ASP A 170 -10.12 -16.86 -11.73
CA ASP A 170 -10.01 -18.03 -12.58
C ASP A 170 -9.50 -17.66 -13.98
N VAL A 171 -8.67 -18.55 -14.52
CA VAL A 171 -8.04 -18.44 -15.82
C VAL A 171 -9.02 -18.97 -16.86
N LEU A 172 -9.70 -18.06 -17.54
CA LEU A 172 -10.76 -18.36 -18.53
C LEU A 172 -10.32 -18.17 -19.99
N GLY A 173 -9.09 -17.74 -20.22
CA GLY A 173 -8.57 -17.42 -21.55
C GLY A 173 -7.05 -17.18 -21.56
N PRO A 174 -6.45 -16.93 -22.73
CA PRO A 174 -5.00 -16.88 -22.91
C PRO A 174 -4.33 -15.72 -22.16
N THR A 175 -5.08 -14.70 -21.75
CA THR A 175 -4.61 -13.64 -20.85
C THR A 175 -5.62 -13.44 -19.73
N THR A 176 -5.13 -13.48 -18.49
CA THR A 176 -5.93 -13.19 -17.28
C THR A 176 -5.17 -12.19 -16.43
N ALA A 177 -5.84 -11.09 -16.06
CA ALA A 177 -5.25 -10.05 -15.23
C ALA A 177 -6.15 -9.71 -14.03
N ILE A 178 -5.49 -9.31 -12.94
CA ILE A 178 -6.03 -8.76 -11.71
C ILE A 178 -5.39 -7.39 -11.52
N GLN A 179 -6.21 -6.35 -11.40
CA GLN A 179 -5.77 -5.00 -11.08
C GLN A 179 -6.29 -4.63 -9.70
N TYR A 180 -5.45 -4.02 -8.88
CA TYR A 180 -5.82 -3.51 -7.58
C TYR A 180 -5.20 -2.12 -7.39
N GLN A 181 -5.94 -1.23 -6.74
CA GLN A 181 -5.53 0.14 -6.47
C GLN A 181 -5.84 0.46 -5.02
N ASP A 182 -4.88 1.10 -4.35
CA ASP A 182 -4.99 1.61 -2.99
C ASP A 182 -5.65 0.59 -2.03
N VAL A 183 -5.12 -0.64 -2.03
CA VAL A 183 -5.50 -1.71 -1.09
C VAL A 183 -4.67 -1.58 0.18
N ALA A 184 -5.32 -1.62 1.34
CA ALA A 184 -4.64 -1.46 2.63
C ALA A 184 -3.84 -2.71 3.00
N ILE A 185 -2.63 -2.48 3.49
CA ILE A 185 -1.81 -3.43 4.25
C ILE A 185 -1.64 -2.82 5.65
N SER A 186 -2.21 -3.45 6.68
CA SER A 186 -2.11 -2.99 8.07
C SER A 186 -1.53 -4.10 8.94
N VAL A 187 -0.38 -3.84 9.55
CA VAL A 187 0.22 -4.72 10.56
C VAL A 187 0.02 -4.06 11.92
N GLN A 188 -0.64 -4.75 12.85
CA GLN A 188 -0.75 -4.33 14.24
C GLN A 188 0.39 -4.94 15.07
N ASN A 189 0.57 -4.46 16.30
CA ASN A 189 1.43 -5.09 17.33
C ASN A 189 2.90 -5.29 16.92
N CYS A 190 3.38 -4.59 15.89
CA CYS A 190 4.71 -4.79 15.33
C CYS A 190 5.79 -3.94 16.03
N GLY A 191 6.67 -4.61 16.76
CA GLY A 191 7.88 -4.04 17.34
C GLY A 191 9.05 -4.08 16.35
N GLY A 192 9.75 -2.95 16.19
CA GLY A 192 10.89 -2.84 15.27
C GLY A 192 10.46 -2.64 13.82
N PHE A 193 11.18 -3.25 12.87
CA PHE A 193 10.94 -3.07 11.44
C PHE A 193 9.87 -4.05 10.91
N ALA A 194 9.03 -3.57 9.99
CA ALA A 194 8.18 -4.42 9.15
C ALA A 194 8.57 -4.36 7.67
N GLN A 195 8.36 -5.46 6.94
CA GLN A 195 8.64 -5.58 5.51
C GLN A 195 7.51 -6.31 4.80
N ALA A 196 7.15 -5.82 3.61
CA ALA A 196 6.24 -6.49 2.69
C ALA A 196 6.91 -6.81 1.35
N ARG A 197 6.39 -7.82 0.64
CA ARG A 197 6.78 -8.18 -0.73
C ARG A 197 5.60 -8.80 -1.47
N SER A 198 5.33 -8.36 -2.69
CA SER A 198 4.29 -8.98 -3.52
C SER A 198 4.63 -10.42 -3.91
N TYR A 199 3.58 -11.22 -4.02
CA TYR A 199 3.61 -12.52 -4.67
C TYR A 199 2.45 -12.64 -5.66
N THR A 200 2.71 -13.29 -6.80
CA THR A 200 1.68 -13.69 -7.76
C THR A 200 1.88 -15.16 -8.07
N THR A 201 0.86 -15.98 -7.79
CA THR A 201 0.87 -17.42 -8.04
C THR A 201 -0.11 -17.76 -9.14
N LEU A 202 0.37 -18.45 -10.18
CA LEU A 202 -0.46 -19.09 -11.20
C LEU A 202 -0.47 -20.60 -10.96
N GLU A 203 -1.65 -21.20 -11.01
CA GLU A 203 -1.86 -22.60 -10.70
C GLU A 203 -2.82 -23.26 -11.71
N LEU A 204 -2.26 -23.87 -12.77
CA LEU A 204 -2.99 -24.43 -13.93
C LEU A 204 -3.33 -25.91 -13.77
N THR A 205 -4.58 -26.25 -14.09
CA THR A 205 -5.20 -27.59 -14.03
C THR A 205 -5.40 -28.18 -15.42
N GLY A 206 -5.27 -29.51 -15.52
CA GLY A 206 -5.42 -30.27 -16.75
C GLY A 206 -4.73 -31.63 -16.62
N ASN A 207 -4.21 -32.18 -17.73
CA ASN A 207 -3.42 -33.42 -17.74
C ASN A 207 -2.15 -33.34 -16.87
N TYR A 208 -1.62 -32.12 -16.67
CA TYR A 208 -0.51 -31.82 -15.78
C TYR A 208 -0.87 -30.63 -14.89
N ARG A 209 -0.42 -30.68 -13.64
CA ARG A 209 -0.53 -29.55 -12.70
C ARG A 209 0.72 -28.69 -12.80
N TYR A 210 0.57 -27.48 -13.31
CA TYR A 210 1.62 -26.46 -13.26
C TYR A 210 1.34 -25.48 -12.14
N LYS A 211 2.33 -25.20 -11.29
CA LYS A 211 2.25 -24.16 -10.26
C LYS A 211 3.51 -23.32 -10.30
N GLY A 212 3.36 -22.01 -10.31
CA GLY A 212 4.45 -21.06 -10.34
C GLY A 212 4.13 -19.83 -9.51
N THR A 213 5.07 -19.41 -8.67
CA THR A 213 5.01 -18.13 -7.98
C THR A 213 6.11 -17.21 -8.52
N LEU A 214 5.74 -15.96 -8.76
CA LEU A 214 6.60 -14.81 -9.02
C LEU A 214 6.57 -13.92 -7.78
N TYR A 215 7.72 -13.38 -7.39
CA TYR A 215 7.88 -12.51 -6.22
C TYR A 215 8.46 -11.17 -6.66
N GLY A 216 7.90 -10.08 -6.16
CA GLY A 216 8.40 -8.73 -6.43
C GLY A 216 9.58 -8.31 -5.56
N GLN A 217 9.95 -7.05 -5.68
CA GLN A 217 10.93 -6.42 -4.80
C GLN A 217 10.33 -6.20 -3.40
N PRO A 218 11.07 -6.49 -2.30
CA PRO A 218 10.61 -6.15 -0.95
C PRO A 218 10.67 -4.64 -0.68
N PHE A 219 9.82 -4.15 0.21
CA PHE A 219 9.84 -2.78 0.74
C PHE A 219 9.56 -2.74 2.24
N SER A 220 10.12 -1.74 2.93
CA SER A 220 9.85 -1.51 4.35
C SER A 220 8.49 -0.85 4.54
N LEU A 221 7.79 -1.22 5.62
CA LEU A 221 6.56 -0.57 6.09
C LEU A 221 6.82 0.42 7.24
N GLY A 222 8.09 0.56 7.66
CA GLY A 222 8.51 1.33 8.84
C GLY A 222 9.25 0.48 9.86
#